data_AF-A0AB74DYH3-F1
#
_entry.id   AF-A0AB74DYH3-F1
#
_cell.length_a   1.000
_cell.length_b   1.000
_cell.length_c   1.000
_cell.angle_alpha   90.00
_cell.angle_beta   90.00
_cell.angle_gamma   90.00
#
_symmetry.space_group_name_H-M   'P 1'
#
loop_
_entity.id
_entity.type
_entity.pdbx_description
1 polymer ?
#
loop_
_entity_poly.entity_id
_entity_poly.type
_entity_poly.pdbx_seq_one_letter_code
_entity_poly.pdbx_strand_id
1 'polypeptide(L)' 'MKVEIYFESKDAEQTEVKSISIMPTEQSAQQLLDMGVEEGMESTLDQLEELLKK' A
#
# COMPACT_ATOMS: atom_id res chain seq x y z
N MET A 1 -10.51 9.50 -7.02
CA MET A 1 -9.52 8.68 -6.30
C MET A 1 -8.71 7.93 -7.33
N LYS A 2 -7.39 7.93 -7.20
CA LYS A 2 -6.47 7.19 -8.06
C LYS A 2 -5.50 6.43 -7.17
N VAL A 3 -5.18 5.20 -7.53
CA VAL A 3 -4.15 4.40 -6.85
C VAL A 3 -3.07 4.11 -7.88
N GLU A 4 -1.84 4.38 -7.50
CA GLU A 4 -0.64 4.09 -8.29
C GLU A 4 0.20 3.09 -7.51
N ILE A 5 0.52 1.96 -8.14
CA ILE A 5 1.35 0.92 -7.54
C ILE A 5 2.62 0.81 -8.36
N TYR A 6 3.75 0.95 -7.67
CA TYR A 6 5.08 0.86 -8.25
C TYR A 6 5.76 -0.40 -7.72
N PHE A 7 6.45 -1.10 -8.61
CA PHE A 7 7.24 -2.27 -8.30
C PHE A 7 8.67 -1.99 -8.74
N GLU A 8 9.61 -2.11 -7.80
CA GLU A 8 11.03 -1.97 -8.06
C GLU A 8 11.75 -3.21 -7.53
N SER A 9 12.54 -3.87 -8.36
CA SER A 9 13.38 -4.98 -7.90
C SER A 9 14.53 -4.39 -7.11
N LYS A 10 14.62 -4.74 -5.81
CA LYS A 10 15.77 -4.40 -4.98
C LYS A 10 16.95 -5.31 -5.28
N ASP A 11 16.66 -6.60 -5.44
CA ASP A 11 17.61 -7.63 -5.85
C ASP A 11 16.86 -8.82 -6.51
N ALA A 12 17.55 -9.96 -6.66
CA ALA A 12 17.00 -11.16 -7.31
C ALA A 12 15.87 -11.84 -6.52
N GLU A 13 15.74 -11.57 -5.22
CA GLU A 13 14.80 -12.24 -4.31
C GLU A 13 13.83 -11.26 -3.64
N GLN A 14 14.09 -9.94 -3.71
CA GLN A 14 13.27 -8.91 -3.07
C GLN A 14 12.75 -7.85 -4.06
N THR A 15 11.46 -7.54 -3.92
CA THR A 15 10.79 -6.45 -4.65
C THR A 15 10.28 -5.42 -3.64
N GLU A 16 10.62 -4.17 -3.85
CA GLU A 16 10.00 -3.04 -3.16
C GLU A 16 8.69 -2.68 -3.86
N VAL A 17 7.60 -2.67 -3.08
CA VAL A 17 6.28 -2.30 -3.55
C VAL A 17 5.87 -0.99 -2.90
N LYS A 18 5.55 0.02 -3.70
CA LYS A 18 5.07 1.32 -3.22
C LYS A 18 3.66 1.58 -3.74
N SER A 19 2.71 1.73 -2.82
CA SER A 19 1.32 2.10 -3.13
C SER A 19 1.08 3.57 -2.78
N ILE A 20 0.67 4.37 -3.77
CA ILE A 20 0.34 5.79 -3.61
C ILE A 20 -1.16 5.97 -3.89
N SER A 21 -1.89 6.37 -2.86
CA SER A 21 -3.32 6.64 -2.94
C SER A 21 -3.58 8.13 -3.02
N ILE A 22 -4.00 8.62 -4.20
CA ILE A 22 -4.31 10.03 -4.45
C ILE A 22 -5.79 10.28 -4.19
N MET A 23 -6.05 11.03 -3.12
CA MET A 23 -7.40 11.38 -2.69
C MET A 23 -7.91 12.66 -3.37
N PRO A 24 -9.23 12.79 -3.58
CA PRO A 24 -9.81 13.96 -4.26
C PRO A 24 -9.60 15.28 -3.51
N THR A 25 -9.57 15.24 -2.17
CA THR A 25 -9.42 16.41 -1.31
C THR A 25 -8.53 16.09 -0.10
N GLU A 26 -7.90 17.12 0.45
CA GLU A 26 -7.10 17.01 1.68
C GLU A 26 -7.90 16.41 2.84
N GLN A 27 -9.13 16.88 3.05
CA GLN A 27 -10.00 16.37 4.12
C GLN A 27 -10.27 14.87 4.00
N SER A 28 -10.46 14.36 2.78
CA SER A 28 -10.66 12.92 2.57
C SER A 28 -9.40 12.10 2.84
N ALA A 29 -8.20 12.65 2.58
CA ALA A 29 -6.96 12.00 2.98
C ALA A 29 -6.80 11.99 4.50
N GLN A 30 -7.07 13.11 5.16
CA GLN A 30 -6.96 13.21 6.63
C GLN A 30 -7.93 12.25 7.33
N GLN A 31 -9.17 12.14 6.86
CA GLN A 31 -10.14 11.21 7.41
C GLN A 31 -9.68 9.75 7.34
N LEU A 32 -9.00 9.35 6.26
CA LEU A 32 -8.47 8.00 6.14
C LEU A 32 -7.33 7.76 7.13
N LEU A 33 -6.47 8.76 7.36
CA LEU A 33 -5.43 8.69 8.39
C LEU A 33 -6.04 8.59 9.79
N ASP A 34 -7.05 9.41 10.09
CA ASP A 34 -7.75 9.40 11.38
C ASP A 34 -8.49 8.09 11.63
N MET A 35 -8.90 7.39 10.57
CA MET A 35 -9.53 6.07 10.62
C MET A 35 -8.51 4.92 10.78
N GLY A 36 -7.21 5.19 10.77
CA GLY A 36 -6.18 4.18 10.89
C GLY A 36 -6.04 3.29 9.65
N VAL A 37 -6.26 3.86 8.45
CA VAL A 37 -6.16 3.11 7.18
C VAL A 37 -4.81 2.39 7.00
N GLU A 38 -3.76 2.88 7.66
CA GLU A 38 -2.40 2.34 7.63
C GLU A 38 -2.38 0.87 8.05
N GLU A 39 -3.09 0.49 9.12
CA GLU A 39 -3.13 -0.91 9.61
C GLU A 39 -3.76 -1.85 8.56
N GLY A 40 -4.81 -1.39 7.88
CA GLY A 40 -5.46 -2.17 6.82
C GLY A 40 -4.58 -2.30 5.57
N MET A 41 -3.80 -1.27 5.26
CA MET A 41 -2.84 -1.29 4.15
C MET A 41 -1.67 -2.24 4.44
N GLU A 42 -1.13 -2.21 5.66
CA GLU A 42 -0.06 -3.11 6.10
C GLU A 42 -0.53 -4.56 6.06
N SER A 43 -1.71 -4.86 6.63
CA SER A 43 -2.27 -6.22 6.60
C SER A 43 -2.49 -6.76 5.18
N THR A 44 -2.82 -5.88 4.22
CA THR A 44 -2.97 -6.28 2.81
C THR A 44 -1.62 -6.69 2.22
N LEU A 45 -0.54 -5.98 2.54
CA LEU A 45 0.81 -6.31 2.08
C LEU A 45 1.33 -7.59 2.75
N ASP A 46 1.05 -7.80 4.03
CA ASP A 46 1.39 -9.05 4.74
C ASP A 46 0.72 -10.27 4.09
N GLN A 47 -0.58 -10.18 3.81
CA GLN A 47 -1.32 -11.25 3.14
C GLN A 47 -0.79 -11.51 1.72
N LEU A 48 -0.36 -10.47 1.02
CA LEU A 48 0.28 -10.61 -0.28
C LEU A 48 1.62 -11.35 -0.16
N GLU A 49 2.43 -11.01 0.84
CA GLU A 49 3.69 -11.71 1.09
C GLU A 49 3.47 -13.19 1.44
N GLU A 50 2.49 -13.50 2.30
CA GLU A 50 2.10 -14.88 2.61
C GLU A 50 1.62 -15.64 1.37
N LEU A 51 0.84 -14.99 0.49
CA LEU A 51 0.36 -15.59 -0.74
C LEU A 51 1.50 -15.95 -1.69
N LEU A 52 2.50 -15.09 -1.82
CA LEU A 52 3.65 -15.30 -2.71
C LEU A 52 4.63 -16.36 -2.19
N LYS A 53 4.59 -16.66 -0.89
CA LYS A 53 5.37 -17.75 -0.27
C LYS A 53 4.74 -19.14 -0.46
N LYS A 54 3.52 -19.23 -0.98
CA LYS A 54 2.85 -20.50 -1.32
C LYS A 54 3.21 -20.97 -2.72
#